data_AF-A0AA39T1K8-F1
#
_entry.id   AF-A0AA39T1K8-F1
#
_cell.length_a   1.000
_cell.length_b   1.000
_cell.length_c   1.000
_cell.angle_alpha   90.00
_cell.angle_beta   90.00
_cell.angle_gamma   90.00
#
_symmetry.space_group_name_H-M   'P 1'
#
loop_
_entity.id
_entity.type
_entity.pdbx_description
1 polymer ?
#
loop_
_entity_poly.entity_id
_entity_poly.type
_entity_poly.pdbx_seq_one_letter_code
_entity_poly.pdbx_strand_id
1 'polypeptide(L)'
;MTRMAERFNKGEFFTFNYTSLCRYPVYEADFGWGRPVWVAWGGLPYKNLTILMDTKSRDGIEAWIHLNEEDMTKFENDQELLNSPPDDFSFIYFFNLDCKLSNNDISNHLKTSLSKVLTHYYPLAGRVNDNYVDCNDEGVLFLEVQVSCQLSQILQESFLEVVNRFVPVPDGVSNLALAIQVSVFECGNVAICARMSHKIANASSFLTFIKNWAATARHLETYVICPEFVAAKVFPPKDDGGFDIYMGAAEKNIVLKRFKF
;
A
#
# COMPACT_ATOMS: atom_id res chain seq x y z
N MET A 1 -21.94 10.18 21.96
CA MET A 1 -21.63 8.85 21.40
C MET A 1 -22.89 7.99 21.35
N THR A 2 -22.95 7.02 20.45
CA THR A 2 -24.03 6.03 20.38
C THR A 2 -23.82 4.94 21.43
N ARG A 3 -24.89 4.41 22.03
CA ARG A 3 -24.85 3.31 23.03
C ARG A 3 -24.07 2.06 22.58
N MET A 4 -23.85 1.88 21.27
CA MET A 4 -23.01 0.82 20.71
C MET A 4 -21.51 1.11 20.86
N ALA A 5 -21.07 2.36 20.61
CA ALA A 5 -19.67 2.77 20.77
C ALA A 5 -19.22 2.72 22.25
N GLU A 6 -20.11 3.08 23.19
CA GLU A 6 -19.84 2.98 24.62
C GLU A 6 -19.61 1.53 25.10
N ARG A 7 -20.19 0.53 24.41
CA ARG A 7 -20.00 -0.89 24.69
C ARG A 7 -18.76 -1.44 23.99
N PHE A 8 -18.46 -0.92 22.79
CA PHE A 8 -17.20 -1.19 22.07
C PHE A 8 -16.00 -0.75 22.91
N ASN A 9 -16.02 0.49 23.43
CA ASN A 9 -14.96 1.04 24.28
C ASN A 9 -14.83 0.37 25.66
N LYS A 10 -15.77 -0.51 26.03
CA LYS A 10 -15.71 -1.37 27.23
C LYS A 10 -15.19 -2.78 26.95
N GLY A 11 -14.85 -3.10 25.69
CA GLY A 11 -14.45 -4.44 25.28
C GLY A 11 -15.59 -5.46 25.27
N GLU A 12 -16.86 -5.02 25.27
CA GLU A 12 -18.02 -5.94 25.26
C GLU A 12 -18.25 -6.63 23.90
N PHE A 13 -17.48 -6.26 22.87
CA PHE A 13 -17.57 -6.80 21.52
C PHE A 13 -16.18 -6.99 20.89
N PHE A 14 -15.94 -8.18 20.36
CA PHE A 14 -14.83 -8.44 19.45
C PHE A 14 -15.29 -8.21 18.00
N THR A 15 -14.56 -7.39 17.25
CA THR A 15 -14.83 -7.14 15.83
C THR A 15 -13.81 -7.89 14.97
N PHE A 16 -14.25 -8.51 13.88
CA PHE A 16 -13.38 -9.07 12.85
C PHE A 16 -13.70 -8.37 11.52
N ASN A 17 -12.68 -7.75 10.94
CA ASN A 17 -12.79 -6.93 9.74
C ASN A 17 -12.33 -7.76 8.54
N TYR A 18 -13.20 -7.93 7.53
CA TYR A 18 -12.88 -8.66 6.31
C TYR A 18 -13.00 -7.74 5.11
N THR A 19 -11.99 -7.72 4.25
CA THR A 19 -12.02 -7.00 2.97
C THR A 19 -11.43 -7.88 1.86
N SER A 20 -11.83 -7.61 0.62
CA SER A 20 -11.36 -8.36 -0.55
C SER A 20 -10.98 -7.42 -1.68
N LEU A 21 -9.75 -7.60 -2.15
CA LEU A 21 -9.19 -7.00 -3.35
C LEU A 21 -9.13 -8.04 -4.50
N CYS A 22 -9.86 -9.14 -4.36
CA CYS A 22 -10.09 -10.07 -5.48
C CYS A 22 -10.75 -9.33 -6.65
N ARG A 23 -10.33 -9.66 -7.88
CA ARG A 23 -10.71 -9.00 -9.14
C ARG A 23 -10.26 -7.53 -9.30
N TYR A 24 -9.61 -6.93 -8.31
CA TYR A 24 -8.97 -5.61 -8.48
C TYR A 24 -7.66 -5.73 -9.29
N PRO A 25 -7.18 -4.64 -9.92
CA PRO A 25 -6.03 -4.66 -10.82
C PRO A 25 -4.66 -4.75 -10.10
N VAL A 26 -4.57 -5.49 -8.98
CA VAL A 26 -3.37 -5.61 -8.12
C VAL A 26 -2.10 -5.94 -8.91
N TYR A 27 -2.17 -6.93 -9.80
CA TYR A 27 -1.05 -7.38 -10.65
C TYR A 27 -1.00 -6.70 -12.04
N GLU A 28 -1.71 -5.59 -12.26
CA GLU A 28 -1.77 -4.91 -13.57
C GLU A 28 -0.82 -3.70 -13.70
N ALA A 29 -0.03 -3.40 -12.67
CA ALA A 29 1.06 -2.43 -12.73
C ALA A 29 2.14 -2.91 -13.72
N ASP A 30 2.26 -2.27 -14.88
CA ASP A 30 3.27 -2.57 -15.89
C ASP A 30 3.87 -1.26 -16.38
N PHE A 31 5.10 -0.98 -15.96
CA PHE A 31 5.82 0.27 -16.25
C PHE A 31 6.53 0.26 -17.62
N GLY A 32 6.32 -0.77 -18.44
CA GLY A 32 7.03 -1.01 -19.71
C GLY A 32 8.05 -2.15 -19.63
N TRP A 33 8.25 -2.72 -18.44
CA TRP A 33 9.12 -3.88 -18.19
C TRP A 33 8.31 -5.16 -17.91
N GLY A 34 6.99 -5.13 -18.13
CA GLY A 34 6.07 -6.20 -17.77
C GLY A 34 5.45 -6.02 -16.37
N ARG A 35 4.62 -7.00 -16.00
CA ARG A 35 3.87 -7.02 -14.73
C ARG A 35 4.73 -7.52 -13.57
N PRO A 36 4.41 -7.15 -12.31
CA PRO A 36 5.13 -7.63 -11.13
C PRO A 36 5.17 -9.17 -11.07
N VAL A 37 6.33 -9.71 -10.68
CA VAL A 37 6.50 -11.11 -10.37
C VAL A 37 5.88 -11.50 -9.04
N TRP A 38 5.79 -10.55 -8.09
CA TRP A 38 5.03 -10.64 -6.85
C TRP A 38 4.56 -9.24 -6.43
N VAL A 39 3.42 -9.16 -5.75
CA VAL A 39 2.96 -7.95 -5.06
C VAL A 39 2.75 -8.30 -3.60
N ALA A 40 3.53 -7.68 -2.71
CA ALA A 40 3.30 -7.72 -1.28
C ALA A 40 2.47 -6.50 -0.86
N TRP A 41 1.66 -6.65 0.19
CA TRP A 41 0.94 -5.54 0.80
C TRP A 41 1.54 -5.25 2.18
N GLY A 42 1.89 -3.99 2.45
CA GLY A 42 2.82 -3.60 3.51
C GLY A 42 2.26 -3.49 4.92
N GLY A 43 1.05 -4.01 5.17
CA GLY A 43 0.42 -4.06 6.49
C GLY A 43 -0.50 -2.89 6.82
N LEU A 44 -1.35 -3.13 7.83
CA LEU A 44 -2.04 -2.13 8.67
C LEU A 44 -2.12 -2.74 10.09
N PRO A 45 -1.91 -2.00 11.19
CA PRO A 45 -1.79 -2.56 12.54
C PRO A 45 -3.13 -2.82 13.23
N TYR A 46 -4.20 -3.03 12.46
CA TYR A 46 -5.52 -3.31 13.00
C TYR A 46 -5.63 -4.78 13.40
N LYS A 47 -5.90 -5.01 14.69
CA LYS A 47 -6.25 -6.36 15.16
C LYS A 47 -7.49 -6.88 14.43
N ASN A 48 -7.52 -8.19 14.17
CA ASN A 48 -8.63 -8.92 13.56
C ASN A 48 -8.97 -8.50 12.12
N LEU A 49 -8.01 -7.94 11.36
CA LEU A 49 -8.16 -7.61 9.94
C LEU A 49 -7.77 -8.80 9.03
N THR A 50 -8.61 -9.14 8.06
CA THR A 50 -8.32 -10.11 6.98
C THR A 50 -8.49 -9.46 5.62
N ILE A 51 -7.48 -9.55 4.76
CA ILE A 51 -7.51 -9.09 3.37
C ILE A 51 -7.37 -10.30 2.43
N LEU A 52 -8.32 -10.46 1.50
CA LEU A 52 -8.27 -11.48 0.45
C LEU A 52 -7.83 -10.86 -0.88
N MET A 53 -6.83 -11.44 -1.54
CA MET A 53 -6.34 -10.99 -2.85
C MET A 53 -6.28 -12.14 -3.86
N ASP A 54 -6.44 -11.86 -5.15
CA ASP A 54 -6.18 -12.87 -6.17
C ASP A 54 -4.68 -13.19 -6.22
N THR A 55 -4.35 -14.46 -6.41
CA THR A 55 -3.02 -14.89 -6.87
C THR A 55 -2.63 -14.19 -8.19
N LYS A 56 -1.32 -14.06 -8.46
CA LYS A 56 -0.80 -13.53 -9.74
C LYS A 56 -1.42 -14.21 -10.97
N SER A 57 -1.64 -15.52 -10.88
CA SER A 57 -2.20 -16.41 -11.89
C SER A 57 -3.74 -16.35 -11.97
N ARG A 58 -4.42 -15.73 -10.99
CA ARG A 58 -5.88 -15.70 -10.80
C ARG A 58 -6.52 -17.10 -10.76
N ASP A 59 -5.77 -18.08 -10.27
CA ASP A 59 -6.16 -19.49 -10.08
C ASP A 59 -6.52 -19.84 -8.62
N GLY A 60 -6.05 -19.03 -7.67
CA GLY A 60 -6.34 -19.12 -6.23
C GLY A 60 -6.37 -17.76 -5.52
N ILE A 61 -6.47 -17.77 -4.18
CA ILE A 61 -6.59 -16.59 -3.31
C ILE A 61 -5.45 -16.57 -2.27
N GLU A 62 -4.79 -15.43 -2.11
CA GLU A 62 -3.91 -15.14 -0.97
C GLU A 62 -4.71 -14.43 0.13
N ALA A 63 -4.69 -14.96 1.35
CA ALA A 63 -5.34 -14.37 2.52
C ALA A 63 -4.31 -13.81 3.50
N TRP A 64 -4.50 -12.56 3.90
CA TRP A 64 -3.57 -11.76 4.70
C TRP A 64 -4.23 -11.40 6.03
N ILE A 65 -3.83 -12.07 7.12
CA ILE A 65 -4.58 -12.11 8.39
C ILE A 65 -3.78 -11.44 9.51
N HIS A 66 -4.47 -10.63 10.32
CA HIS A 66 -3.94 -9.88 11.47
C HIS A 66 -4.68 -10.30 12.75
N LEU A 67 -3.95 -10.79 13.76
CA LEU A 67 -4.40 -11.05 15.14
C LEU A 67 -3.28 -10.63 16.09
N ASN A 68 -3.50 -10.67 17.41
CA ASN A 68 -2.39 -10.49 18.37
C ASN A 68 -1.65 -11.82 18.60
N GLU A 69 -0.49 -11.75 19.24
CA GLU A 69 0.39 -12.89 19.52
C GLU A 69 -0.33 -14.10 20.16
N GLU A 70 -1.21 -13.89 21.15
CA GLU A 70 -1.93 -14.99 21.82
C GLU A 70 -3.01 -15.63 20.93
N ASP A 71 -3.83 -14.82 20.26
CA ASP A 71 -4.91 -15.32 19.40
C ASP A 71 -4.35 -15.93 18.10
N MET A 72 -3.23 -15.39 17.59
CA MET A 72 -2.54 -15.95 16.45
C MET A 72 -1.82 -17.27 16.80
N THR A 73 -1.22 -17.38 17.99
CA THR A 73 -0.66 -18.67 18.44
C THR A 73 -1.72 -19.78 18.45
N LYS A 74 -2.99 -19.45 18.77
CA LYS A 74 -4.11 -20.41 18.67
C LYS A 74 -4.46 -20.72 17.21
N PHE A 75 -4.41 -19.72 16.32
CA PHE A 75 -4.60 -19.87 14.87
C PHE A 75 -3.46 -20.68 14.20
N GLU A 76 -2.26 -20.70 14.80
CA GLU A 76 -1.02 -21.31 14.27
C GLU A 76 -0.72 -22.74 14.73
N ASN A 77 -1.45 -23.24 15.72
CA ASN A 77 -1.43 -24.66 16.06
C ASN A 77 -2.38 -25.48 15.17
N ASP A 78 -3.07 -24.81 14.24
CA ASP A 78 -3.28 -25.29 12.87
C ASP A 78 -2.28 -24.53 11.95
N GLN A 79 -1.66 -25.17 10.97
CA GLN A 79 -0.27 -24.83 10.59
C GLN A 79 -0.05 -23.40 9.95
N GLU A 80 0.88 -22.60 10.55
CA GLU A 80 1.85 -21.60 9.95
C GLU A 80 1.82 -20.07 10.33
N LEU A 81 2.91 -19.58 10.98
CA LEU A 81 3.89 -18.47 10.64
C LEU A 81 3.57 -16.94 10.59
N LEU A 82 4.41 -16.07 11.21
CA LEU A 82 4.23 -14.63 11.56
C LEU A 82 4.92 -13.57 10.59
N ASN A 83 4.97 -12.22 10.73
CA ASN A 83 4.59 -11.21 11.77
C ASN A 83 4.47 -9.71 11.29
N SER A 84 3.87 -8.80 12.10
CA SER A 84 4.18 -7.35 12.36
C SER A 84 3.81 -6.15 11.40
N PRO A 85 3.71 -4.86 11.89
CA PRO A 85 2.88 -3.72 11.38
C PRO A 85 3.64 -2.68 10.44
N PRO A 86 3.13 -1.49 9.95
CA PRO A 86 2.28 -0.42 10.58
C PRO A 86 1.34 0.47 9.69
N ASP A 87 0.94 1.66 10.19
CA ASP A 87 -0.23 2.51 9.79
C ASP A 87 -0.22 3.27 8.43
N ASP A 88 0.02 2.63 7.27
CA ASP A 88 -0.32 3.27 5.98
C ASP A 88 -0.60 2.27 4.86
N PHE A 89 -1.48 2.63 3.92
CA PHE A 89 -1.73 1.81 2.73
C PHE A 89 -0.47 1.73 1.86
N SER A 90 0.24 0.61 1.99
CA SER A 90 1.51 0.35 1.31
C SER A 90 1.39 -0.89 0.43
N PHE A 91 1.92 -0.84 -0.79
CA PHE A 91 2.08 -2.01 -1.66
C PHE A 91 3.49 -2.02 -2.25
N ILE A 92 4.11 -3.19 -2.28
CA ILE A 92 5.47 -3.42 -2.77
C ILE A 92 5.40 -4.32 -4.00
N TYR A 93 5.76 -3.76 -5.16
CA TYR A 93 5.69 -4.40 -6.46
C TYR A 93 7.09 -4.86 -6.89
N PHE A 94 7.30 -6.17 -7.00
CA PHE A 94 8.59 -6.75 -7.38
C PHE A 94 8.60 -7.10 -8.87
N PHE A 95 9.65 -6.74 -9.60
CA PHE A 95 9.80 -6.92 -11.04
C PHE A 95 11.10 -7.65 -11.39
N ASN A 96 11.02 -8.63 -12.28
CA ASN A 96 12.19 -9.11 -13.02
C ASN A 96 12.46 -8.16 -14.19
N LEU A 97 13.72 -7.78 -14.42
CA LEU A 97 14.13 -6.98 -15.57
C LEU A 97 15.02 -7.83 -16.48
N ASP A 98 14.48 -8.27 -17.62
CA ASP A 98 15.23 -9.06 -18.62
C ASP A 98 16.30 -8.23 -19.38
N CYS A 99 16.30 -6.90 -19.20
CA CYS A 99 17.22 -5.97 -19.85
C CYS A 99 18.04 -5.18 -18.82
N LYS A 100 19.34 -5.01 -19.11
CA LYS A 100 20.28 -4.25 -18.27
C LYS A 100 20.12 -2.73 -18.47
N LEU A 101 18.98 -2.20 -18.04
CA LEU A 101 18.82 -0.76 -17.82
C LEU A 101 19.74 -0.32 -16.67
N SER A 102 20.27 0.90 -16.70
CA SER A 102 20.97 1.43 -15.53
C SER A 102 19.96 1.91 -14.48
N ASN A 103 20.38 1.96 -13.22
CA ASN A 103 19.59 2.55 -12.13
C ASN A 103 19.11 3.96 -12.49
N ASN A 104 19.93 4.74 -13.22
CA ASN A 104 19.59 6.08 -13.68
C ASN A 104 18.47 6.06 -14.74
N ASP A 105 18.44 5.09 -15.64
CA ASP A 105 17.36 4.98 -16.64
C ASP A 105 16.04 4.59 -15.97
N ILE A 106 16.08 3.61 -15.07
CA ILE A 106 14.96 3.16 -14.23
C ILE A 106 14.41 4.35 -13.41
N SER A 107 15.30 5.09 -12.76
CA SER A 107 14.98 6.27 -11.94
C SER A 107 14.34 7.39 -12.75
N ASN A 108 14.95 7.80 -13.86
CA ASN A 108 14.44 8.89 -14.69
C ASN A 108 13.11 8.51 -15.37
N HIS A 109 12.92 7.25 -15.77
CA HIS A 109 11.65 6.74 -16.30
C HIS A 109 10.53 6.82 -15.27
N LEU A 110 10.78 6.34 -14.04
CA LEU A 110 9.81 6.37 -12.96
C LEU A 110 9.51 7.80 -12.47
N LYS A 111 10.52 8.66 -12.31
CA LYS A 111 10.35 10.08 -11.93
C LYS A 111 9.60 10.89 -12.99
N THR A 112 9.93 10.71 -14.28
CA THR A 112 9.27 11.44 -15.38
C THR A 112 7.81 11.03 -15.51
N SER A 113 7.52 9.73 -15.42
CA SER A 113 6.14 9.21 -15.47
C SER A 113 5.32 9.57 -14.22
N LEU A 114 5.97 9.61 -13.05
CA LEU A 114 5.35 10.04 -11.79
C LEU A 114 4.99 11.53 -11.85
N SER A 115 5.94 12.39 -12.27
CA SER A 115 5.69 13.83 -12.46
C SER A 115 4.54 14.08 -13.43
N LYS A 116 4.48 13.35 -14.56
CA LYS A 116 3.34 13.41 -15.49
C LYS A 116 2.02 13.03 -14.83
N VAL A 117 1.90 11.85 -14.22
CA VAL A 117 0.61 11.39 -13.66
C VAL A 117 0.15 12.24 -12.47
N LEU A 118 1.09 12.83 -11.71
CA LEU A 118 0.77 13.76 -10.63
C LEU A 118 0.08 15.05 -11.12
N THR A 119 0.19 15.44 -12.39
CA THR A 119 -0.64 16.55 -12.93
C THR A 119 -2.14 16.22 -12.92
N HIS A 120 -2.49 14.94 -13.06
CA HIS A 120 -3.87 14.45 -12.91
C HIS A 120 -4.20 14.08 -11.45
N TYR A 121 -3.19 13.82 -10.61
CA TYR A 121 -3.31 13.38 -9.22
C TYR A 121 -2.70 14.40 -8.24
N TYR A 122 -2.89 15.69 -8.50
CA TYR A 122 -2.18 16.78 -7.80
C TYR A 122 -2.27 16.76 -6.26
N PRO A 123 -3.35 16.30 -5.58
CA PRO A 123 -3.35 16.22 -4.12
C PRO A 123 -2.30 15.24 -3.56
N LEU A 124 -1.81 14.28 -4.36
CA LEU A 124 -0.77 13.35 -3.94
C LEU A 124 0.63 14.01 -3.86
N ALA A 125 0.82 15.19 -4.47
CA ALA A 125 2.01 16.02 -4.31
C ALA A 125 1.91 17.02 -3.13
N GLY A 126 0.79 17.04 -2.41
CA GLY A 126 0.54 17.98 -1.31
C GLY A 126 0.86 17.44 0.09
N ARG A 127 0.23 18.03 1.10
CA ARG A 127 0.33 17.63 2.52
C ARG A 127 -1.04 17.32 3.14
N VAL A 128 -1.12 16.18 3.81
CA VAL A 128 -2.35 15.68 4.47
C VAL A 128 -2.46 16.26 5.86
N ASN A 129 -3.36 17.23 6.03
CA ASN A 129 -3.85 17.66 7.34
C ASN A 129 -5.03 16.75 7.77
N ASP A 130 -5.58 16.93 8.97
CA ASP A 130 -6.59 16.00 9.48
C ASP A 130 -7.86 15.91 8.64
N ASN A 131 -8.37 17.06 8.17
CA ASN A 131 -9.65 17.16 7.45
C ASN A 131 -9.51 17.62 5.99
N TYR A 132 -8.30 17.88 5.50
CA TYR A 132 -8.05 18.39 4.14
C TYR A 132 -6.62 18.10 3.66
N VAL A 133 -6.42 18.16 2.34
CA VAL A 133 -5.09 18.13 1.72
C VAL A 133 -4.72 19.53 1.28
N ASP A 134 -3.59 20.04 1.77
CA ASP A 134 -2.96 21.25 1.23
C ASP A 134 -2.29 20.89 -0.11
N CYS A 135 -2.86 21.36 -1.21
CA CYS A 135 -2.38 21.07 -2.57
C CYS A 135 -1.29 22.08 -2.95
N ASN A 136 -0.17 22.01 -2.23
CA ASN A 136 0.88 23.02 -2.23
C ASN A 136 2.10 22.71 -3.13
N ASP A 137 2.02 21.61 -3.89
CA ASP A 137 3.05 21.12 -4.82
C ASP A 137 4.47 20.95 -4.23
N GLU A 138 4.61 20.80 -2.90
CA GLU A 138 5.89 20.44 -2.27
C GLU A 138 6.45 19.09 -2.74
N GLY A 139 5.62 18.24 -3.35
CA GLY A 139 6.01 17.02 -4.03
C GLY A 139 5.96 15.76 -3.18
N VAL A 140 6.28 14.65 -3.85
CA VAL A 140 6.25 13.27 -3.33
C VAL A 140 7.64 12.87 -2.87
N LEU A 141 7.74 12.24 -1.69
CA LEU A 141 9.00 11.63 -1.26
C LEU A 141 9.35 10.46 -2.20
N PHE A 142 10.49 10.53 -2.87
CA PHE A 142 10.99 9.49 -3.77
C PHE A 142 12.35 9.02 -3.29
N LEU A 143 12.41 7.85 -2.65
CA LEU A 143 13.64 7.22 -2.17
C LEU A 143 14.21 6.24 -3.19
N GLU A 144 15.53 6.19 -3.28
CA GLU A 144 16.28 5.27 -4.14
C GLU A 144 17.25 4.45 -3.29
N VAL A 145 17.16 3.13 -3.37
CA VAL A 145 17.90 2.20 -2.50
C VAL A 145 18.59 1.14 -3.35
N GLN A 146 19.89 0.93 -3.15
CA GLN A 146 20.58 -0.25 -3.68
C GLN A 146 20.50 -1.37 -2.64
N VAL A 147 20.05 -2.56 -3.04
CA VAL A 147 19.89 -3.71 -2.15
C VAL A 147 20.94 -4.77 -2.50
N SER A 148 21.81 -5.09 -1.53
CA SER A 148 22.94 -6.01 -1.66
C SER A 148 22.55 -7.50 -1.57
N CYS A 149 21.48 -7.88 -2.29
CA CYS A 149 21.05 -9.26 -2.44
C CYS A 149 20.28 -9.45 -3.76
N GLN A 150 19.86 -10.68 -4.04
CA GLN A 150 19.03 -11.02 -5.19
C GLN A 150 17.54 -11.04 -4.81
N LEU A 151 16.66 -10.66 -5.74
CA LEU A 151 15.21 -10.75 -5.56
C LEU A 151 14.76 -12.18 -5.18
N SER A 152 15.42 -13.21 -5.71
CA SER A 152 15.17 -14.62 -5.39
C SER A 152 15.31 -14.97 -3.91
N GLN A 153 16.10 -14.19 -3.15
CA GLN A 153 16.27 -14.33 -1.70
C GLN A 153 15.12 -13.64 -0.95
N ILE A 154 14.74 -12.41 -1.35
CA ILE A 154 13.59 -11.69 -0.78
C ILE A 154 12.29 -12.50 -0.86
N LEU A 155 12.08 -13.22 -1.96
CA LEU A 155 10.91 -14.09 -2.16
C LEU A 155 10.85 -15.30 -1.19
N GLN A 156 11.86 -15.48 -0.34
CA GLN A 156 11.96 -16.52 0.70
C GLN A 156 12.12 -15.95 2.12
N GLU A 157 12.28 -14.63 2.28
CA GLU A 157 12.42 -13.98 3.59
C GLU A 157 11.07 -13.88 4.33
N SER A 158 11.10 -13.63 5.64
CA SER A 158 9.87 -13.39 6.37
C SER A 158 9.23 -12.08 5.90
N PHE A 159 7.90 -12.04 5.84
CA PHE A 159 7.17 -10.87 5.36
C PHE A 159 7.55 -9.57 6.11
N LEU A 160 7.88 -9.66 7.40
CA LEU A 160 8.34 -8.53 8.19
C LEU A 160 9.66 -7.94 7.69
N GLU A 161 10.63 -8.78 7.35
CA GLU A 161 11.93 -8.34 6.82
C GLU A 161 11.76 -7.64 5.48
N VAL A 162 10.75 -8.05 4.70
CA VAL A 162 10.33 -7.36 3.46
C VAL A 162 9.72 -5.99 3.77
N VAL A 163 8.75 -5.88 4.69
CA VAL A 163 8.14 -4.58 5.07
C VAL A 163 9.21 -3.59 5.55
N ASN A 164 10.01 -4.01 6.53
CA ASN A 164 11.03 -3.16 7.17
C ASN A 164 12.14 -2.69 6.21
N ARG A 165 12.31 -3.35 5.05
CA ARG A 165 13.35 -3.02 4.06
C ARG A 165 12.82 -2.24 2.86
N PHE A 166 11.55 -2.44 2.49
CA PHE A 166 10.99 -1.89 1.25
C PHE A 166 9.92 -0.81 1.45
N VAL A 167 9.29 -0.69 2.62
CA VAL A 167 8.35 0.43 2.90
C VAL A 167 9.14 1.68 3.29
N PRO A 168 8.91 2.84 2.63
CA PRO A 168 9.60 4.08 3.00
C PRO A 168 9.22 4.52 4.42
N VAL A 169 10.24 4.74 5.25
CA VAL A 169 10.16 5.48 6.51
C VAL A 169 10.58 6.92 6.21
N PRO A 170 9.66 7.90 6.26
CA PRO A 170 9.99 9.28 5.91
C PRO A 170 10.73 9.97 7.06
N ASP A 171 12.06 9.97 7.02
CA ASP A 171 12.86 10.73 7.98
C ASP A 171 12.71 12.25 7.74
N GLY A 172 12.47 13.01 8.80
CA GLY A 172 12.28 14.47 8.77
C GLY A 172 11.04 15.01 8.03
N VAL A 173 10.26 14.20 7.32
CA VAL A 173 9.12 14.67 6.47
C VAL A 173 7.78 14.11 6.95
N SER A 174 6.93 14.97 7.50
CA SER A 174 5.58 14.62 7.96
C SER A 174 4.50 14.81 6.90
N ASN A 175 3.30 14.29 7.17
CA ASN A 175 2.06 14.59 6.45
C ASN A 175 2.10 14.31 4.92
N LEU A 176 2.93 13.36 4.48
CA LEU A 176 3.01 12.96 3.07
C LEU A 176 1.70 12.32 2.59
N ALA A 177 1.16 12.82 1.47
CA ALA A 177 0.04 12.19 0.78
C ALA A 177 0.46 10.88 0.11
N LEU A 178 1.64 10.87 -0.52
CA LEU A 178 2.27 9.73 -1.18
C LEU A 178 3.79 9.72 -0.88
N ALA A 179 4.34 8.53 -0.72
CA ALA A 179 5.78 8.25 -0.70
C ALA A 179 6.08 7.02 -1.58
N ILE A 180 7.17 7.10 -2.34
CA ILE A 180 7.66 6.05 -3.24
C ILE A 180 9.06 5.62 -2.80
N GLN A 181 9.34 4.32 -2.79
CA GLN A 181 10.69 3.79 -2.69
C GLN A 181 10.98 2.88 -3.87
N VAL A 182 12.04 3.17 -4.62
CA VAL A 182 12.57 2.31 -5.68
C VAL A 182 13.83 1.63 -5.17
N SER A 183 13.78 0.31 -5.04
CA SER A 183 14.88 -0.52 -4.57
C SER A 183 15.42 -1.37 -5.72
N VAL A 184 16.69 -1.21 -6.09
CA VAL A 184 17.35 -1.98 -7.17
C VAL A 184 18.24 -3.06 -6.56
N PHE A 185 18.09 -4.30 -7.02
CA PHE A 185 18.85 -5.46 -6.55
C PHE A 185 20.19 -5.61 -7.29
N GLU A 186 21.14 -6.37 -6.72
CA GLU A 186 22.40 -6.71 -7.41
C GLU A 186 22.18 -7.46 -8.72
N CYS A 187 21.07 -8.21 -8.83
CA CYS A 187 20.68 -8.91 -10.05
C CYS A 187 20.01 -8.01 -11.11
N GLY A 188 19.92 -6.69 -10.90
CA GLY A 188 19.29 -5.73 -11.83
C GLY A 188 17.76 -5.68 -11.76
N ASN A 189 17.13 -6.56 -10.99
CA ASN A 189 15.70 -6.53 -10.69
C ASN A 189 15.34 -5.31 -9.83
N VAL A 190 14.04 -4.99 -9.75
CA VAL A 190 13.53 -3.80 -9.04
C VAL A 190 12.37 -4.16 -8.13
N ALA A 191 12.32 -3.58 -6.94
CA ALA A 191 11.11 -3.44 -6.13
C ALA A 191 10.66 -1.97 -6.13
N ILE A 192 9.37 -1.71 -6.29
CA ILE A 192 8.77 -0.38 -6.15
C ILE A 192 7.75 -0.47 -5.02
N CYS A 193 8.01 0.19 -3.89
CA CYS A 193 6.97 0.43 -2.89
C CYS A 193 6.28 1.76 -3.16
N ALA A 194 4.96 1.76 -3.06
CA ALA A 194 4.16 2.98 -2.95
C ALA A 194 3.38 2.93 -1.63
N ARG A 195 3.50 4.00 -0.84
CA ARG A 195 2.85 4.22 0.45
C ARG A 195 1.99 5.46 0.35
N MET A 196 0.69 5.37 0.61
CA MET A 196 -0.25 6.50 0.52
C MET A 196 -1.16 6.56 1.74
N SER A 197 -1.44 7.79 2.19
CA SER A 197 -2.23 7.99 3.40
C SER A 197 -3.65 7.46 3.28
N HIS A 198 -4.04 6.59 4.22
CA HIS A 198 -5.40 6.04 4.28
C HIS A 198 -6.46 7.15 4.53
N LYS A 199 -6.08 8.33 5.04
CA LYS A 199 -6.97 9.50 5.18
C LYS A 199 -7.54 9.99 3.83
N ILE A 200 -6.83 9.78 2.72
CA ILE A 200 -7.17 10.38 1.41
C ILE A 200 -7.55 9.34 0.34
N ALA A 201 -7.23 8.07 0.54
CA ALA A 201 -7.45 7.01 -0.43
C ALA A 201 -7.83 5.67 0.22
N ASN A 202 -8.74 4.95 -0.42
CA ASN A 202 -8.96 3.53 -0.17
C ASN A 202 -8.19 2.68 -1.21
N ALA A 203 -8.18 1.36 -1.03
CA ALA A 203 -7.47 0.44 -1.92
C ALA A 203 -7.90 0.52 -3.41
N SER A 204 -9.16 0.88 -3.70
CA SER A 204 -9.63 1.08 -5.08
C SER A 204 -8.97 2.31 -5.72
N SER A 205 -8.97 3.43 -5.00
CA SER A 205 -8.30 4.67 -5.42
C SER A 205 -6.78 4.46 -5.57
N PHE A 206 -6.17 3.73 -4.63
CA PHE A 206 -4.75 3.36 -4.67
C PHE A 206 -4.39 2.58 -5.93
N LEU A 207 -5.08 1.46 -6.18
CA LEU A 207 -4.78 0.58 -7.32
C LEU A 207 -5.09 1.26 -8.67
N THR A 208 -6.05 2.18 -8.69
CA THR A 208 -6.33 3.03 -9.86
C THR A 208 -5.20 4.01 -10.13
N PHE A 209 -4.65 4.67 -9.10
CA PHE A 209 -3.46 5.53 -9.22
C PHE A 209 -2.25 4.76 -9.77
N ILE A 210 -1.90 3.61 -9.18
CA ILE A 210 -0.75 2.81 -9.63
C ILE A 210 -0.93 2.34 -11.09
N LYS A 211 -2.15 1.92 -11.47
CA LYS A 211 -2.47 1.53 -12.85
C LYS A 211 -2.32 2.70 -13.83
N ASN A 212 -2.79 3.90 -13.47
CA ASN A 212 -2.64 5.10 -14.29
C ASN A 212 -1.19 5.59 -14.36
N TRP A 213 -0.41 5.49 -13.29
CA TRP A 213 1.04 5.79 -13.30
C TRP A 213 1.79 4.85 -14.25
N ALA A 214 1.53 3.54 -14.15
CA ALA A 214 2.10 2.53 -15.02
C ALA A 214 1.72 2.74 -16.50
N ALA A 215 0.46 3.07 -16.80
CA ALA A 215 0.02 3.44 -18.15
C ALA A 215 0.74 4.70 -18.67
N THR A 216 0.93 5.71 -17.82
CA THR A 216 1.66 6.95 -18.14
C THR A 216 3.15 6.67 -18.44
N ALA A 217 3.78 5.77 -17.69
CA ALA A 217 5.15 5.30 -17.95
C ALA A 217 5.30 4.59 -19.31
N ARG A 218 4.22 3.99 -19.83
CA ARG A 218 4.18 3.36 -21.15
C ARG A 218 3.74 4.29 -22.28
N HIS A 219 3.58 5.58 -22.01
CA HIS A 219 3.01 6.58 -22.93
C HIS A 219 1.60 6.23 -23.43
N LEU A 220 0.84 5.43 -22.69
CA LEU A 220 -0.54 5.04 -23.01
C LEU A 220 -1.55 6.10 -22.52
N GLU A 221 -1.25 7.36 -22.81
CA GLU A 221 -1.93 8.55 -22.28
C GLU A 221 -3.43 8.59 -22.65
N THR A 222 -3.84 7.88 -23.72
CA THR A 222 -5.24 7.70 -24.15
C THR A 222 -6.13 6.87 -23.22
N TYR A 223 -5.56 6.22 -22.19
CA TYR A 223 -6.29 5.33 -21.28
C TYR A 223 -6.31 5.79 -19.82
N VAL A 224 -5.75 6.96 -19.51
CA VAL A 224 -5.68 7.49 -18.14
C VAL A 224 -7.07 7.97 -17.69
N ILE A 225 -7.67 7.25 -16.73
CA ILE A 225 -8.91 7.70 -16.08
C ILE A 225 -8.56 8.88 -15.19
N CYS A 226 -8.92 10.10 -15.60
CA CYS A 226 -8.71 11.30 -14.79
C CYS A 226 -9.59 11.24 -13.52
N PRO A 227 -9.02 11.40 -12.32
CA PRO A 227 -9.80 11.48 -11.08
C PRO A 227 -10.49 12.85 -10.95
N GLU A 228 -11.72 12.86 -10.45
CA GLU A 228 -12.43 14.11 -10.11
C GLU A 228 -12.35 14.38 -8.60
N PHE A 229 -11.50 15.32 -8.18
CA PHE A 229 -11.39 15.74 -6.77
C PHE A 229 -12.53 16.69 -6.33
N VAL A 230 -13.76 16.41 -6.76
CA VAL A 230 -14.96 17.21 -6.49
C VAL A 230 -15.68 16.82 -5.18
N ALA A 231 -15.06 15.97 -4.36
CA ALA A 231 -15.68 15.43 -3.14
C ALA A 231 -16.26 16.51 -2.23
N ALA A 232 -15.49 17.57 -1.89
CA ALA A 232 -15.96 18.67 -1.05
C ALA A 232 -17.03 19.58 -1.70
N LYS A 233 -17.30 19.43 -3.01
CA LYS A 233 -18.37 20.14 -3.73
C LYS A 233 -19.66 19.33 -3.76
N VAL A 234 -19.57 17.99 -3.83
CA VAL A 234 -20.71 17.07 -3.83
C VAL A 234 -21.16 16.73 -2.40
N PHE A 235 -20.19 16.57 -1.50
CA PHE A 235 -20.33 16.31 -0.08
C PHE A 235 -19.59 17.41 0.69
N PRO A 236 -20.17 18.62 0.80
CA PRO A 236 -19.55 19.69 1.58
C PRO A 236 -19.35 19.24 3.03
N PRO A 237 -18.17 19.51 3.63
CA PRO A 237 -17.89 19.09 4.99
C PRO A 237 -18.90 19.71 5.95
N LYS A 238 -19.43 18.87 6.83
CA LYS A 238 -20.31 19.29 7.92
C LYS A 238 -19.49 19.43 9.19
N ASP A 239 -19.95 20.30 10.07
CA ASP A 239 -19.38 20.45 11.41
C ASP A 239 -20.06 19.44 12.37
N ASP A 240 -20.09 18.16 11.98
CA ASP A 240 -20.80 17.06 12.66
C ASP A 240 -19.92 16.24 13.61
N GLY A 241 -18.95 16.92 14.24
CA GLY A 241 -18.37 16.50 15.52
C GLY A 241 -17.40 15.30 15.48
N GLY A 242 -16.96 14.88 14.30
CA GLY A 242 -16.02 13.78 14.11
C GLY A 242 -16.69 12.41 14.22
N PHE A 243 -17.03 11.80 13.08
CA PHE A 243 -17.55 10.44 13.04
C PHE A 243 -16.40 9.43 12.99
N ASP A 244 -15.75 9.21 14.14
CA ASP A 244 -14.66 8.22 14.27
C ASP A 244 -15.13 6.83 13.84
N ILE A 245 -14.62 6.38 12.68
CA ILE A 245 -14.73 4.98 12.26
C ILE A 245 -13.71 4.19 13.09
N TYR A 246 -14.15 3.74 14.26
CA TYR A 246 -13.31 3.02 15.22
C TYR A 246 -12.92 1.63 14.68
N MET A 247 -11.86 1.58 13.86
CA MET A 247 -11.25 0.39 13.25
C MET A 247 -10.58 -0.57 14.26
N GLY A 248 -10.88 -0.42 15.55
CA GLY A 248 -10.01 -0.82 16.65
C GLY A 248 -8.92 0.21 16.90
N ALA A 249 -8.29 0.14 18.08
CA ALA A 249 -7.03 0.83 18.31
C ALA A 249 -5.89 0.10 17.57
N ALA A 250 -4.85 0.83 17.17
CA ALA A 250 -3.60 0.20 16.74
C ALA A 250 -2.98 -0.53 17.94
N GLU A 251 -3.01 -1.86 17.91
CA GLU A 251 -2.47 -2.70 18.98
C GLU A 251 -0.98 -2.98 18.75
N LYS A 252 -0.24 -3.14 19.86
CA LYS A 252 1.15 -3.63 19.82
C LYS A 252 1.13 -5.17 19.76
N ASN A 253 2.17 -5.76 19.17
CA ASN A 253 2.30 -7.20 18.95
C ASN A 253 1.18 -7.79 18.07
N ILE A 254 0.77 -7.05 17.02
CA ILE A 254 -0.12 -7.56 15.95
C ILE A 254 0.70 -8.28 14.88
N VAL A 255 0.17 -9.40 14.42
CA VAL A 255 0.85 -10.42 13.63
C VAL A 255 0.24 -10.49 12.24
N LEU A 256 0.94 -10.05 11.18
CA LEU A 256 0.53 -10.24 9.79
C LEU A 256 1.16 -11.51 9.18
N LYS A 257 0.36 -12.25 8.42
CA LYS A 257 0.66 -13.57 7.84
C LYS A 257 0.02 -13.69 6.46
N ARG A 258 0.58 -14.50 5.57
CA ARG A 258 0.00 -14.80 4.24
C ARG A 258 -0.24 -16.29 4.07
N PHE A 259 -1.51 -16.66 3.93
CA PHE A 259 -1.96 -17.98 3.51
C PHE A 259 -2.30 -17.98 2.02
N LYS A 260 -2.26 -19.14 1.36
CA LYS A 260 -2.63 -19.29 -0.04
C LYS A 260 -3.51 -20.53 -0.24
N PHE A 261 -4.60 -20.36 -0.97
CA PHE A 261 -5.61 -21.37 -1.31
C PHE A 261 -5.77 -21.45 -2.83
#